data_AF-A0A1Y4AQS6-F1
#
_entry.id   AF-A0A1Y4AQS6-F1
#
_cell.length_a   1.000
_cell.length_b   1.000
_cell.length_c   1.000
_cell.angle_alpha   90.00
_cell.angle_beta   90.00
_cell.angle_gamma   90.00
#
_symmetry.space_group_name_H-M   'P 1'
#
loop_
_entity.id
_entity.type
_entity.pdbx_description
1 polymer ?
#
loop_
_entity_poly.entity_id
_entity_poly.type
_entity_poly.pdbx_seq_one_letter_code
_entity_poly.pdbx_strand_id
1 'polypeptide(L)'
;MSVKTKVYLLGHVTVPKLLDFLKDYQPVSDVCHTQHEMLPEAIQSVYHKYDDEKWYADYGFISFNMPNGVRRHLFYSYSNVIFCNNAGCYYPPEAREIVESETTDLSLECDEAAIQIMKEIVSYFGGWIKENDSDDKKPFYFIPGTRTKDKETRKFLPGDIIQHFKRELHSKGQKFLMNENA
;
A
#
# COMPACT_ATOMS: atom_id res chain seq x y z
N MET A 1 23.02 4.46 0.07
CA MET A 1 21.56 4.30 -0.15
C MET A 1 21.30 2.81 -0.31
N SER A 2 20.39 2.23 0.49
CA SER A 2 20.01 0.82 0.33
C SER A 2 18.88 0.78 -0.69
N VAL A 3 19.12 0.10 -1.81
CA VAL A 3 18.10 -0.14 -2.83
C VAL A 3 17.04 -1.08 -2.26
N LYS A 4 15.77 -0.76 -2.44
CA LYS A 4 14.64 -1.54 -1.94
C LYS A 4 13.69 -1.95 -3.05
N THR A 5 13.05 -3.09 -2.86
CA THR A 5 11.82 -3.43 -3.57
C THR A 5 10.66 -2.79 -2.81
N LYS A 6 9.79 -2.08 -3.53
CA LYS A 6 8.64 -1.35 -2.99
C LYS A 6 7.34 -1.93 -3.51
N VAL A 7 6.38 -2.17 -2.63
CA VAL A 7 5.04 -2.66 -2.98
C VAL A 7 3.99 -1.80 -2.30
N TYR A 8 2.91 -1.52 -3.01
CA TYR A 8 1.72 -0.85 -2.48
C TYR A 8 0.53 -1.79 -2.65
N LEU A 9 0.12 -2.44 -1.57
CA LEU A 9 -1.02 -3.37 -1.58
C LEU A 9 -2.34 -2.61 -1.52
N LEU A 10 -3.37 -3.12 -2.20
CA LEU A 10 -4.71 -2.52 -2.16
C LEU A 10 -5.35 -2.63 -0.76
N GLY A 11 -5.79 -1.49 -0.23
CA GLY A 11 -6.46 -1.33 1.05
C GLY A 11 -5.56 -1.53 2.28
N HIS A 12 -6.20 -1.63 3.44
CA HIS A 12 -5.53 -1.96 4.71
C HIS A 12 -5.25 -3.47 4.84
N VAL A 13 -3.98 -3.84 4.60
CA VAL A 13 -3.46 -5.19 4.81
C VAL A 13 -2.82 -5.26 6.19
N THR A 14 -3.64 -5.56 7.19
CA THR A 14 -3.25 -5.69 8.60
C THR A 14 -2.12 -6.70 8.83
N VAL A 15 -1.33 -6.50 9.89
CA VAL A 15 -0.27 -7.43 10.32
C VAL A 15 -0.72 -8.90 10.37
N PRO A 16 -1.86 -9.28 10.97
CA PRO A 16 -2.31 -10.69 10.97
C PRO A 16 -2.44 -11.29 9.56
N LYS A 17 -2.96 -10.53 8.58
CA LYS A 17 -3.07 -10.98 7.18
C LYS A 17 -1.69 -11.21 6.55
N LEU A 18 -0.72 -10.33 6.83
CA LEU A 18 0.66 -10.50 6.36
C LEU A 18 1.32 -11.72 7.02
N LEU A 19 1.14 -11.90 8.32
CA LEU A 19 1.66 -13.06 9.06
C LEU A 19 1.06 -14.37 8.55
N ASP A 20 -0.25 -14.39 8.28
CA ASP A 20 -0.91 -15.57 7.71
C ASP A 20 -0.32 -15.97 6.36
N PHE A 21 0.00 -15.00 5.49
CA PHE A 21 0.68 -15.24 4.23
C PHE A 21 2.13 -15.74 4.43
N LEU A 22 2.87 -15.13 5.36
CA LEU A 22 4.29 -15.43 5.56
C LEU A 22 4.56 -16.79 6.22
N LYS A 23 3.54 -17.44 6.81
CA LYS A 23 3.66 -18.78 7.41
C LYS A 23 4.19 -19.84 6.44
N ASP A 24 3.96 -19.67 5.14
CA ASP A 24 4.37 -20.63 4.11
C ASP A 24 5.86 -20.58 3.78
N TYR A 25 6.59 -19.53 4.19
CA TYR A 25 8.01 -19.37 3.89
C TYR A 25 8.89 -19.97 4.99
N GLN A 26 8.64 -19.61 6.25
CA GLN A 26 9.24 -20.14 7.50
C GLN A 26 8.56 -19.47 8.71
N PRO A 27 8.78 -19.95 9.95
CA PRO A 27 8.33 -19.24 11.14
C PRO A 27 8.83 -17.80 11.17
N VAL A 28 7.90 -16.87 11.34
CA VAL A 28 8.20 -15.48 11.70
C VAL A 28 8.96 -15.48 13.02
N SER A 29 10.15 -14.89 12.99
CA SER A 29 11.10 -14.87 14.10
C SER A 29 10.82 -13.74 15.09
N ASP A 30 10.31 -12.61 14.61
CA ASP A 30 10.05 -11.42 15.42
C ASP A 30 9.10 -10.47 14.69
N VAL A 31 8.28 -9.74 15.46
CA VAL A 31 7.35 -8.72 14.95
C VAL A 31 7.46 -7.48 15.82
N CYS A 32 7.94 -6.39 15.24
CA CYS A 32 7.87 -5.07 15.82
C CYS A 32 6.69 -4.33 15.18
N HIS A 33 5.71 -3.93 15.97
CA HIS A 33 4.48 -3.30 15.50
C HIS A 33 4.13 -2.11 16.37
N THR A 34 3.78 -1.01 15.71
CA THR A 34 3.34 0.23 16.35
C THR A 34 2.03 0.67 15.71
N GLN A 35 1.11 1.16 16.53
CA GLN A 35 -0.14 1.78 16.09
C GLN A 35 -0.22 3.20 16.65
N HIS A 36 -0.84 4.09 15.88
CA HIS A 36 -1.11 5.46 16.28
C HIS A 36 -2.52 5.86 15.89
N GLU A 37 -3.24 6.46 16.84
CA GLU A 37 -4.61 6.99 16.66
C GLU A 37 -4.68 8.52 16.86
N MET A 38 -3.52 9.16 17.06
CA MET A 38 -3.42 10.60 17.31
C MET A 38 -2.51 11.27 16.28
N LEU A 39 -3.08 12.19 15.50
CA LEU A 39 -2.34 12.95 14.49
C LEU A 39 -1.07 13.57 15.07
N PRO A 40 0.10 13.34 14.46
CA PRO A 40 1.31 14.09 14.79
C PRO A 40 1.10 15.60 14.71
N GLU A 41 1.56 16.33 15.72
CA GLU A 41 1.46 17.81 15.79
C GLU A 41 2.14 18.51 14.60
N ALA A 42 3.12 17.86 13.97
CA ALA A 42 3.88 18.38 12.84
C ALA A 42 3.18 18.28 11.48
N ILE A 43 1.94 17.76 11.42
CA ILE A 43 1.22 17.62 10.15
C ILE A 43 0.69 18.98 9.68
N GLN A 44 1.14 19.37 8.49
CA GLN A 44 0.84 20.67 7.91
C GLN A 44 -0.44 20.68 7.08
N SER A 45 -0.76 19.58 6.39
CA SER A 45 -2.00 19.46 5.62
C SER A 45 -2.38 18.01 5.29
N VAL A 46 -3.69 17.74 5.26
CA VAL A 46 -4.27 16.48 4.78
C VAL A 46 -4.47 16.57 3.27
N TYR A 47 -3.91 15.63 2.52
CA TYR A 47 -4.11 15.50 1.09
C TYR A 47 -5.37 14.71 0.76
N HIS A 48 -5.49 13.53 1.37
CA HIS A 48 -6.55 12.57 1.07
C HIS A 48 -6.88 11.75 2.30
N LYS A 49 -8.17 11.43 2.48
CA LYS A 49 -8.66 10.50 3.49
C LYS A 49 -9.43 9.40 2.79
N TYR A 50 -9.19 8.15 3.18
CA TYR A 50 -9.88 7.00 2.59
C TYR A 50 -11.22 6.68 3.29
N ASP A 51 -11.42 7.23 4.48
CA ASP A 51 -12.64 7.12 5.29
C ASP A 51 -12.94 8.43 6.04
N ASP A 52 -14.09 8.46 6.73
CA ASP A 52 -14.49 9.55 7.64
C ASP A 52 -14.05 9.29 9.09
N GLU A 53 -13.21 8.28 9.34
CA GLU A 53 -12.79 7.89 10.68
C GLU A 53 -11.73 8.83 11.25
N LYS A 54 -11.42 8.66 12.54
CA LYS A 54 -10.26 9.31 13.13
C LYS A 54 -9.00 8.83 12.41
N TRP A 55 -7.97 9.66 12.40
CA TRP A 55 -6.70 9.24 11.83
C TRP A 55 -6.17 8.01 12.57
N TYR A 56 -5.76 7.02 11.79
CA TYR A 56 -5.17 5.79 12.25
C TYR A 56 -4.00 5.44 11.32
N ALA A 57 -2.89 5.03 11.92
CA ALA A 57 -1.77 4.46 11.20
C ALA A 57 -1.20 3.27 11.96
N ASP A 58 -0.70 2.29 11.21
CA ASP A 58 0.13 1.23 11.74
C ASP A 58 1.34 0.98 10.88
N TYR A 59 2.45 0.60 11.51
CA TYR A 59 3.69 0.30 10.80
C TYR A 59 4.63 -0.51 11.67
N GLY A 60 5.65 -1.07 11.05
CA GLY A 60 6.69 -1.79 11.76
C GLY A 60 7.50 -2.72 10.89
N PHE A 61 8.10 -3.72 11.52
CA PHE A 61 8.96 -4.71 10.88
C PHE A 61 8.52 -6.13 11.23
N ILE A 62 8.44 -6.98 10.20
CA ILE A 62 8.25 -8.42 10.34
C ILE A 62 9.57 -9.10 9.97
N SER A 63 10.17 -9.80 10.93
CA SER A 63 11.42 -10.53 10.72
C SER A 63 11.14 -12.00 10.46
N PHE A 64 11.59 -12.53 9.34
CA PHE A 64 11.42 -13.94 8.99
C PHE A 64 12.69 -14.51 8.37
N ASN A 65 12.81 -15.84 8.41
CA ASN A 65 13.93 -16.54 7.79
C ASN A 65 13.51 -17.08 6.43
N MET A 66 14.42 -17.08 5.47
CA MET A 66 14.23 -17.74 4.21
C MET A 66 14.53 -19.24 4.32
N PRO A 67 14.03 -20.09 3.42
CA PRO A 67 14.42 -21.51 3.35
C PRO A 67 15.95 -21.75 3.31
N ASN A 68 16.70 -20.80 2.76
CA ASN A 68 18.18 -20.82 2.71
C ASN A 68 18.86 -20.28 3.99
N GLY A 69 18.11 -19.99 5.05
CA GLY A 69 18.60 -19.49 6.34
C GLY A 69 18.87 -17.98 6.40
N VAL A 70 18.67 -17.23 5.31
CA VAL A 70 18.85 -15.78 5.30
C VAL A 70 17.71 -15.10 6.07
N ARG A 71 18.04 -14.30 7.08
CA ARG A 71 17.06 -13.48 7.81
C ARG A 71 16.71 -12.22 7.01
N ARG A 72 15.43 -11.87 7.01
CA ARG A 72 14.84 -10.74 6.29
C ARG A 72 13.99 -9.88 7.20
N HIS A 73 13.88 -8.59 6.89
CA HIS A 73 13.08 -7.62 7.63
C HIS A 73 12.14 -6.88 6.68
N LEU A 74 10.89 -7.32 6.62
CA LEU A 74 9.84 -6.65 5.85
C LEU A 74 9.34 -5.45 6.65
N PHE A 75 9.55 -4.26 6.12
CA PHE A 75 8.88 -3.07 6.61
C PHE A 75 7.47 -3.01 6.04
N TYR A 76 6.49 -2.63 6.85
CA TYR A 76 5.14 -2.29 6.42
C TYR A 76 4.68 -0.98 7.04
N SER A 77 3.82 -0.26 6.32
CA SER A 77 3.20 0.97 6.78
C SER A 77 1.83 1.17 6.15
N TYR A 78 0.85 1.51 6.97
CA TYR A 78 -0.49 1.92 6.59
C TYR A 78 -0.86 3.23 7.30
N SER A 79 -1.59 4.08 6.61
CA SER A 79 -2.26 5.25 7.18
C SER A 79 -3.55 5.47 6.41
N ASN A 80 -4.68 5.65 7.11
CA ASN A 80 -5.96 5.95 6.47
C ASN A 80 -6.02 7.39 5.90
N VAL A 81 -4.98 8.18 6.13
CA VAL A 81 -4.81 9.55 5.64
C VAL A 81 -3.45 9.72 4.97
N ILE A 82 -3.44 10.37 3.81
CA ILE A 82 -2.22 10.91 3.20
C ILE A 82 -2.05 12.37 3.63
N PHE A 83 -0.84 12.70 4.06
CA PHE A 83 -0.44 14.08 4.37
C PHE A 83 0.42 14.66 3.25
N CYS A 84 0.26 15.94 2.94
CA CYS A 84 1.28 16.68 2.17
C CYS A 84 2.22 17.39 3.14
N ASN A 85 3.50 17.45 2.78
CA ASN A 85 4.43 18.41 3.36
C ASN A 85 4.33 19.77 2.63
N ASN A 86 4.89 20.83 3.23
CA ASN A 86 4.91 22.20 2.69
C ASN A 86 5.49 22.35 1.27
N ALA A 87 6.14 21.33 0.69
CA ALA A 87 6.64 21.35 -0.69
C ALA A 87 5.56 20.92 -1.73
N GLY A 88 4.36 20.57 -1.27
CA GLY A 88 3.25 20.08 -2.09
C GLY A 88 3.30 18.57 -2.29
N CYS A 89 2.13 17.98 -2.59
CA CYS A 89 2.03 16.58 -3.00
C CYS A 89 2.46 16.43 -4.46
N TYR A 90 3.75 16.57 -4.77
CA TYR A 90 4.24 16.24 -6.10
C TYR A 90 4.53 14.74 -6.18
N TYR A 91 3.54 14.01 -6.69
CA TYR A 91 3.74 12.64 -7.14
C TYR A 91 3.86 12.65 -8.66
N PRO A 92 4.81 11.89 -9.23
CA PRO A 92 4.89 11.78 -10.67
C PRO A 92 3.60 11.13 -11.21
N PRO A 93 3.13 11.47 -12.43
CA PRO A 93 1.84 11.02 -12.94
C PRO A 93 1.58 9.51 -12.83
N GLU A 94 2.63 8.70 -12.99
CA GLU A 94 2.60 7.25 -12.88
C GLU A 94 2.32 6.72 -11.46
N ALA A 95 2.53 7.54 -10.43
CA ALA A 95 2.24 7.19 -9.03
C ALA A 95 0.87 7.71 -8.56
N ARG A 96 0.15 8.47 -9.41
CA ARG A 96 -1.12 9.09 -9.05
C ARG A 96 -2.16 8.08 -8.58
N GLU A 97 -2.32 6.97 -9.32
CA GLU A 97 -3.30 5.93 -8.97
C GLU A 97 -2.99 5.27 -7.62
N ILE A 98 -1.70 5.13 -7.28
CA ILE A 98 -1.26 4.58 -5.99
C ILE A 98 -1.67 5.51 -4.86
N VAL A 99 -1.45 6.82 -5.03
CA VAL A 99 -1.74 7.86 -4.03
C VAL A 99 -3.25 8.03 -3.83
N GLU A 100 -4.02 8.00 -4.93
CA GLU A 100 -5.48 8.12 -4.86
C GLU A 100 -6.16 6.83 -4.36
N SER A 101 -5.44 5.71 -4.27
CA SER A 101 -5.94 4.43 -3.75
C SER A 101 -5.55 4.25 -2.29
N GLU A 102 -6.46 3.70 -1.48
CA GLU A 102 -6.11 3.24 -0.14
C GLU A 102 -5.09 2.10 -0.28
N THR A 103 -3.91 2.23 0.34
CA THR A 103 -2.84 1.26 0.19
C THR A 103 -2.06 0.99 1.48
N THR A 104 -1.43 -0.18 1.54
CA THR A 104 -0.40 -0.53 2.54
C THR A 104 0.97 -0.59 1.84
N ASP A 105 1.92 0.27 2.25
CA ASP A 105 3.32 0.28 1.76
C ASP A 105 4.09 -0.89 2.39
N LEU A 106 4.81 -1.62 1.56
CA LEU A 106 5.78 -2.63 1.95
C LEU A 106 7.15 -2.30 1.34
N SER A 107 8.21 -2.51 2.11
CA SER A 107 9.58 -2.47 1.59
C SER A 107 10.46 -3.61 2.09
N LEU A 108 11.25 -4.16 1.19
CA LEU A 108 12.21 -5.23 1.47
C LEU A 108 13.52 -4.95 0.72
N GLU A 109 14.63 -5.61 1.07
CA GLU A 109 15.88 -5.50 0.29
C GLU A 109 15.65 -5.79 -1.21
N CYS A 110 16.57 -5.33 -2.06
CA CYS A 110 16.47 -5.49 -3.51
C CYS A 110 17.46 -6.57 -4.01
N ASP A 111 17.12 -7.83 -3.78
CA ASP A 111 17.74 -8.97 -4.45
C ASP A 111 16.67 -9.90 -5.03
N GLU A 112 17.09 -10.87 -5.84
CA GLU A 112 16.17 -11.75 -6.57
C GLU A 112 15.18 -12.49 -5.66
N ALA A 113 15.63 -12.94 -4.48
CA ALA A 113 14.77 -13.63 -3.52
C ALA A 113 13.75 -12.67 -2.88
N ALA A 114 14.19 -11.46 -2.52
CA ALA A 114 13.31 -10.45 -1.96
C ALA A 114 12.28 -9.95 -2.99
N ILE A 115 12.69 -9.73 -4.25
CA ILE A 115 11.80 -9.39 -5.35
C ILE A 115 10.75 -10.48 -5.55
N GLN A 116 11.16 -11.75 -5.51
CA GLN A 116 10.25 -12.88 -5.69
C GLN A 116 9.18 -12.94 -4.59
N ILE A 117 9.56 -12.77 -3.31
CA ILE A 117 8.59 -12.72 -2.21
C ILE A 117 7.64 -11.54 -2.35
N MET A 118 8.17 -10.36 -2.68
CA MET A 118 7.35 -9.15 -2.84
C MET A 118 6.36 -9.32 -4.00
N LYS A 119 6.75 -10.02 -5.08
CA LYS A 119 5.86 -10.44 -6.17
C LYS A 119 4.77 -11.39 -5.70
N GLU A 120 5.11 -12.39 -4.89
CA GLU A 120 4.14 -13.36 -4.37
C GLU A 120 3.13 -12.67 -3.42
N ILE A 121 3.59 -11.76 -2.56
CA ILE A 121 2.72 -10.95 -1.70
C ILE A 121 1.75 -10.11 -2.56
N VAL A 122 2.26 -9.33 -3.51
CA VAL A 122 1.39 -8.47 -4.34
C VAL A 122 0.49 -9.28 -5.28
N SER A 123 0.90 -10.45 -5.76
CA SER A 123 0.02 -11.38 -6.49
C SER A 123 -1.10 -11.95 -5.62
N TYR A 124 -0.88 -12.07 -4.31
CA TYR A 124 -1.91 -12.53 -3.39
C TYR A 124 -2.92 -11.40 -3.07
N PHE A 125 -2.44 -10.24 -2.64
CA PHE A 125 -3.31 -9.15 -2.17
C PHE A 125 -3.77 -8.18 -3.27
N GLY A 126 -3.03 -8.11 -4.38
CA GLY A 126 -3.21 -7.10 -5.42
C GLY A 126 -2.55 -5.76 -5.07
N GLY A 127 -2.05 -5.05 -6.07
CA GLY A 127 -1.40 -3.76 -5.88
C GLY A 127 -0.33 -3.45 -6.90
N TRP A 128 0.55 -2.51 -6.57
CA TRP A 128 1.65 -2.07 -7.42
C TRP A 128 3.00 -2.51 -6.86
N ILE A 129 3.96 -2.75 -7.75
CA ILE A 129 5.34 -3.08 -7.37
C ILE A 129 6.34 -2.25 -8.19
N LYS A 130 7.42 -1.83 -7.52
CA LYS A 130 8.66 -1.33 -8.12
C LYS A 130 9.81 -2.18 -7.58
N GLU A 131 10.40 -3.00 -8.45
CA GLU A 131 11.42 -3.99 -8.06
C GLU A 131 12.69 -3.34 -7.50
N ASN A 132 13.07 -2.20 -8.07
CA ASN A 132 14.25 -1.42 -7.70
C ASN A 132 13.83 0.05 -7.62
N ASP A 133 13.73 0.57 -6.39
CA ASP A 133 13.33 1.95 -6.14
C ASP A 133 14.31 3.01 -6.66
N SER A 134 15.55 2.62 -6.94
CA SER A 134 16.63 3.46 -7.46
C SER A 134 16.72 3.46 -9.00
N ASP A 135 15.92 2.63 -9.70
CA ASP A 135 15.82 2.64 -11.15
C ASP A 135 14.66 3.54 -11.60
N ASP A 136 14.98 4.78 -11.95
CA ASP A 136 14.00 5.75 -12.44
C ASP A 136 13.41 5.40 -13.80
N LYS A 137 13.99 4.43 -14.53
CA LYS A 137 13.47 3.99 -15.83
C LYS A 137 12.37 2.93 -15.71
N LYS A 138 12.25 2.28 -14.55
CA LYS A 138 11.26 1.23 -14.32
C LYS A 138 10.13 1.78 -13.43
N PRO A 139 8.98 2.11 -14.02
CA PRO A 139 7.84 2.60 -13.25
C PRO A 139 7.24 1.48 -12.40
N PHE A 140 6.34 1.86 -11.50
CA PHE A 140 5.44 0.91 -10.86
C PHE A 140 4.60 0.20 -11.92
N TYR A 141 4.37 -1.09 -11.73
CA TYR A 141 3.39 -1.83 -12.52
C TYR A 141 2.42 -2.56 -11.59
N PHE A 142 1.17 -2.67 -12.04
CA PHE A 142 0.09 -3.27 -11.28
C PHE A 142 0.08 -4.79 -11.45
N ILE A 143 -0.13 -5.51 -10.35
CA ILE A 143 -0.37 -6.95 -10.31
C ILE A 143 -1.76 -7.16 -9.69
N PRO A 144 -2.71 -7.80 -10.40
CA PRO A 144 -4.01 -8.11 -9.85
C PRO A 144 -3.89 -9.15 -8.74
N GLY A 145 -4.63 -8.94 -7.65
CA GLY A 145 -4.68 -9.88 -6.53
C GLY A 145 -5.53 -11.09 -6.84
N THR A 146 -5.18 -12.24 -6.26
CA THR A 146 -5.91 -13.51 -6.43
C THR A 146 -6.93 -13.80 -5.32
N ARG A 147 -6.95 -12.95 -4.28
CA ARG A 147 -7.87 -13.06 -3.14
C ARG A 147 -9.31 -12.72 -3.54
N THR A 148 -10.25 -13.65 -3.32
CA THR A 148 -11.69 -13.39 -3.49
C THR A 148 -12.48 -13.31 -2.21
N LYS A 149 -13.60 -12.60 -2.32
CA LYS A 149 -14.56 -12.31 -1.26
C LYS A 149 -15.37 -13.52 -0.77
N ASP A 150 -15.45 -14.63 -1.52
CA ASP A 150 -16.23 -15.81 -1.10
C ASP A 150 -15.37 -16.94 -0.48
N LYS A 151 -14.15 -16.60 -0.05
CA LYS A 151 -13.01 -17.46 0.28
C LYS A 151 -12.24 -17.94 -0.96
N GLU A 152 -10.96 -17.58 -1.01
CA GLU A 152 -9.88 -18.27 -1.75
C GLU A 152 -9.91 -18.44 -3.28
N THR A 153 -10.98 -18.22 -4.05
CA THR A 153 -10.90 -18.43 -5.52
C THR A 153 -11.70 -17.45 -6.42
N ARG A 154 -11.03 -16.41 -6.95
CA ARG A 154 -11.19 -15.99 -8.36
C ARG A 154 -9.78 -15.84 -8.87
N LYS A 155 -9.46 -16.70 -9.84
CA LYS A 155 -8.37 -16.42 -10.75
C LYS A 155 -8.85 -15.30 -11.65
N PHE A 156 -8.29 -14.10 -11.48
CA PHE A 156 -8.28 -13.15 -12.58
C PHE A 156 -7.35 -13.71 -13.64
N LEU A 157 -7.85 -13.83 -14.87
CA LEU A 157 -7.05 -14.31 -15.97
C LEU A 157 -6.20 -13.15 -16.51
N PRO A 158 -4.99 -13.42 -17.05
CA PRO A 158 -4.23 -12.42 -17.78
C PRO A 158 -5.09 -11.86 -18.94
N GLY A 159 -5.53 -10.61 -18.83
CA GLY A 159 -6.45 -9.98 -19.78
C GLY A 159 -7.75 -9.43 -19.17
N ASP A 160 -8.02 -9.67 -17.89
CA ASP A 160 -9.14 -9.04 -17.20
C ASP A 160 -8.85 -7.54 -16.98
N ILE A 161 -9.16 -6.71 -17.99
CA ILE A 161 -9.24 -5.26 -17.85
C ILE A 161 -10.45 -4.97 -16.97
N ILE A 162 -10.24 -4.69 -15.69
CA ILE A 162 -11.25 -4.01 -14.88
C ILE A 162 -11.29 -2.56 -15.36
N GLN A 163 -12.17 -2.27 -16.33
CA GLN A 163 -12.68 -0.92 -16.47
C GLN A 163 -13.38 -0.58 -15.15
N HIS A 164 -12.75 0.28 -14.34
CA HIS A 164 -13.44 0.85 -13.21
C HIS A 164 -14.70 1.56 -13.71
N PHE A 165 -15.83 1.13 -13.16
CA PHE A 165 -17.12 1.78 -13.28
C PHE A 165 -16.95 3.29 -13.16
N LYS A 166 -17.33 4.02 -14.22
CA LYS A 166 -17.82 5.39 -14.06
C LYS A 166 -18.87 5.32 -12.94
N ARG A 167 -18.56 5.87 -11.77
CA ARG A 167 -19.63 6.28 -10.86
C ARG A 167 -20.48 7.26 -11.67
N GLU A 168 -21.71 6.84 -11.92
CA GLU A 168 -22.76 7.71 -12.40
C GLU A 168 -22.73 8.98 -11.55
N LEU A 169 -22.49 10.09 -12.24
CA LEU A 169 -22.92 11.40 -11.79
C LEU A 169 -24.41 11.31 -11.46
N HIS A 170 -24.75 11.12 -10.19
CA HIS A 170 -26.07 11.51 -9.71
C HIS A 170 -25.93 12.60 -8.65
N SER A 171 -26.42 13.76 -9.09
CA SER A 171 -26.67 15.00 -8.40
C SER A 171 -27.32 14.82 -7.02
N LYS A 172 -26.73 15.44 -6.01
CA LYS A 172 -27.33 16.49 -5.17
C LYS A 172 -26.48 16.65 -3.92
N GLY A 173 -25.84 17.81 -3.76
CA GLY A 173 -25.25 18.17 -2.48
C GLY A 173 -23.99 19.01 -2.47
N GLN A 174 -23.52 19.60 -3.57
CA GLN A 174 -22.54 20.69 -3.48
C GLN A 174 -23.28 21.99 -3.13
N LYS A 175 -23.41 22.29 -1.84
CA LYS A 175 -23.55 23.68 -1.40
C LYS A 175 -22.15 24.29 -1.38
N PHE A 176 -21.84 25.05 -2.41
CA PHE A 176 -20.76 26.03 -2.37
C PHE A 176 -21.14 27.08 -1.32
N LEU A 177 -20.40 27.14 -0.21
CA LEU A 177 -20.37 28.33 0.63
C LEU A 177 -19.34 29.28 0.01
N MET A 178 -19.80 30.12 -0.92
CA MET A 178 -19.10 31.36 -1.24
C MET A 178 -19.47 32.36 -0.15
N ASN A 179 -18.47 32.81 0.60
CA ASN A 179 -18.57 33.99 1.42
C ASN A 179 -18.71 35.19 0.49
N GLU A 180 -19.91 35.75 0.42
CA GLU A 180 -20.09 37.16 0.10
C GLU A 180 -20.35 37.89 1.41
N ASN A 181 -19.44 38.77 1.81
CA ASN A 181 -19.76 39.84 2.74
C ASN A 181 -18.92 41.07 2.40
N ALA A 182 -19.68 42.10 1.98
CA ALA A 182 -19.49 43.54 2.11
C ALA A 182 -18.35 44.22 1.34
#